data_AF-A0A835NG43-F1
#
_entry.id   AF-A0A835NG43-F1
#
_cell.length_a   1.000
_cell.length_b   1.000
_cell.length_c   1.000
_cell.angle_alpha   90.00
_cell.angle_beta   90.00
_cell.angle_gamma   90.00
#
_symmetry.space_group_name_H-M   'P 1'
#
loop_
_entity.id
_entity.type
_entity.pdbx_description
1 polymer ?
#
loop_
_entity_poly.entity_id
_entity_poly.type
_entity_poly.pdbx_seq_one_letter_code
_entity_poly.pdbx_strand_id
1 'polypeptide(L)'
;MVTDLELKFQYRGRQVCALTVSNPHGCRLFHSSLEPTREQEELFGPLTLEQVPFPSPDAIPNEKQRFYTHQLLDVLDRGLILELQGQDLFALRLCQCKVFWTGPCAAPQPGPNPIQRERRTKLFSLEGFLNGLIQFQKGQTPTPPPFEIFLCFGEEWPDQKPKEKKLITVQVVPVAARLLLEMFSGELSWSADSIPLQISHPDLKDRMVEQFKELHQLWQSHQRLPPAQPPPGASAGPWALPPGPLPH
;
A
#
# COMPACT_ATOMS: atom_id res chain seq x y z
N MET A 1 -3.74 6.01 -17.16
CA MET A 1 -3.31 4.77 -16.47
C MET A 1 -2.62 5.17 -15.19
N VAL A 2 -2.79 4.42 -14.09
CA VAL A 2 -2.13 4.75 -12.81
C VAL A 2 -0.65 4.39 -12.94
N THR A 3 0.20 5.41 -13.08
CA THR A 3 1.66 5.30 -13.23
C THR A 3 2.40 5.64 -11.94
N ASP A 4 1.64 5.78 -10.84
CA ASP A 4 2.14 6.29 -9.58
C ASP A 4 3.14 5.33 -8.92
N LEU A 5 4.32 5.86 -8.62
CA LEU A 5 5.36 5.21 -7.83
C LEU A 5 5.54 5.98 -6.52
N GLU A 6 5.23 5.35 -5.40
CA GLU A 6 5.54 5.91 -4.08
C GLU A 6 6.99 5.55 -3.73
N LEU A 7 7.78 6.58 -3.43
CA LEU A 7 9.20 6.49 -3.09
C LEU A 7 9.40 6.89 -1.64
N LYS A 8 10.10 6.06 -0.85
CA LYS A 8 10.50 6.38 0.53
C LYS A 8 12.01 6.30 0.67
N PHE A 9 12.63 7.44 0.91
CA PHE A 9 14.06 7.58 1.11
C PHE A 9 14.37 7.47 2.60
N GLN A 10 15.36 6.64 2.94
CA GLN A 10 15.80 6.48 4.32
C GLN A 10 17.31 6.53 4.44
N TYR A 11 17.78 7.17 5.51
CA TYR A 11 19.18 7.13 5.92
C TYR A 11 19.32 6.37 7.23
N ARG A 12 19.95 5.19 7.19
CA ARG A 12 20.12 4.31 8.37
C ARG A 12 18.80 4.04 9.09
N GLY A 13 17.80 3.63 8.32
CA GLY A 13 16.46 3.29 8.80
C GLY A 13 15.57 4.48 9.16
N ARG A 14 16.09 5.72 9.16
CA ARG A 14 15.27 6.91 9.40
C ARG A 14 14.74 7.45 8.07
N GLN A 15 13.43 7.54 7.93
CA GLN A 15 12.80 8.19 6.78
C GLN A 15 13.18 9.67 6.73
N VAL A 16 13.69 10.11 5.59
CA VAL A 16 14.10 11.49 5.33
C VAL A 16 13.21 12.18 4.29
N CYS A 17 12.59 11.41 3.40
CA CYS A 17 11.64 11.91 2.41
C CYS A 17 10.69 10.79 1.98
N ALA A 18 9.45 11.14 1.66
CA ALA A 18 8.52 10.28 0.96
C ALA A 18 7.74 11.13 -0.05
N LEU A 19 7.57 10.63 -1.27
CA LEU A 19 6.86 11.31 -2.34
C LEU A 19 6.26 10.31 -3.32
N THR A 20 5.34 10.79 -4.16
CA THR A 20 4.75 9.99 -5.24
C THR A 20 5.12 10.63 -6.58
N VAL A 21 5.70 9.82 -7.46
CA VAL A 21 6.00 10.17 -8.86
C VAL A 21 4.86 9.68 -9.71
N SER A 22 4.21 10.57 -10.46
CA SER A 22 3.11 10.22 -11.36
C SER A 22 3.51 10.27 -12.84
N ASN A 23 4.76 10.65 -13.15
CA ASN A 23 5.24 10.74 -14.52
C ASN A 23 5.16 9.39 -15.25
N PRO A 24 4.50 9.31 -16.43
CA PRO A 24 4.33 8.05 -17.15
C PRO A 24 5.63 7.45 -17.71
N HIS A 25 6.70 8.24 -17.84
CA HIS A 25 8.02 7.74 -18.21
C HIS A 25 8.82 7.23 -17.00
N GLY A 26 8.36 7.52 -15.78
CA GLY A 26 9.05 7.22 -14.54
C GLY A 26 9.94 8.36 -14.06
N CYS A 27 10.99 8.03 -13.31
CA CYS A 27 11.86 9.00 -12.65
C CYS A 27 13.33 8.62 -12.66
N ARG A 28 14.18 9.58 -12.30
CA ARG A 28 15.60 9.39 -12.05
C ARG A 28 15.92 9.80 -10.62
N LEU A 29 16.46 8.87 -9.83
CA LEU A 29 16.93 9.10 -8.47
C LEU A 29 18.41 9.50 -8.53
N PHE A 30 18.76 10.70 -8.10
CA PHE A 30 20.13 11.20 -8.25
C PHE A 30 20.53 12.18 -7.15
N HIS A 31 21.82 12.51 -7.05
CA HIS A 31 22.29 13.62 -6.23
C HIS A 31 23.37 14.35 -7.02
N SER A 32 23.10 15.60 -7.42
CA SER A 32 24.05 16.43 -8.15
C SER A 32 23.72 17.90 -7.96
N SER A 33 24.73 18.75 -8.06
CA SER A 33 24.57 20.20 -8.24
C SER A 33 24.42 20.59 -9.71
N LEU A 34 24.58 19.63 -10.64
CA LEU A 34 24.47 19.85 -12.07
C LEU A 34 23.02 19.69 -12.52
N GLU A 35 22.52 20.66 -13.28
CA GLU A 35 21.25 20.53 -14.00
C GLU A 35 21.51 19.81 -15.33
N PRO A 36 20.77 18.74 -15.66
CA PRO A 36 20.97 18.00 -16.90
C PRO A 36 20.52 18.85 -18.10
N THR A 37 21.41 19.09 -19.06
CA THR A 37 21.07 19.74 -20.34
C THR A 37 20.73 18.71 -21.42
N ARG A 38 20.09 19.16 -22.52
CA ARG A 38 19.72 18.30 -23.65
C ARG A 38 20.93 17.63 -24.30
N GLU A 39 22.10 18.27 -24.30
CA GLU A 39 23.32 17.65 -24.86
C GLU A 39 23.88 16.53 -23.97
N GLN A 40 23.40 16.39 -22.74
CA GLN A 40 23.93 15.47 -21.73
C GLN A 40 22.98 14.29 -21.44
N GLU A 41 21.97 14.05 -22.28
CA GLU A 41 21.04 12.93 -22.11
C GLU A 41 21.73 11.56 -22.10
N GLU A 42 22.85 11.40 -22.83
CA GLU A 42 23.64 10.16 -22.77
C GLU A 42 24.27 9.92 -21.39
N LEU A 43 24.55 10.98 -20.64
CA LEU A 43 25.17 10.90 -19.31
C LEU A 43 24.13 10.71 -18.21
N PHE A 44 23.06 11.53 -18.24
CA PHE A 44 22.07 11.61 -17.17
C PHE A 44 20.76 10.88 -17.48
N GLY A 45 20.58 10.42 -18.72
CA GLY A 45 19.31 9.86 -19.20
C GLY A 45 18.35 10.92 -19.74
N PRO A 46 17.16 10.49 -20.20
CA PRO A 46 16.18 11.37 -20.84
C PRO A 46 15.67 12.46 -19.90
N LEU A 47 15.54 13.69 -20.41
CA LEU A 47 14.95 14.80 -19.65
C LEU A 47 13.45 14.66 -19.41
N THR A 48 12.79 13.73 -20.11
CA THR A 48 11.36 13.43 -19.93
C THR A 48 11.05 12.72 -18.61
N LEU A 49 12.06 12.19 -17.93
CA LEU A 49 11.92 11.56 -16.61
C LEU A 49 11.74 12.61 -15.52
N GLU A 50 10.95 12.28 -14.50
CA GLU A 50 10.87 13.11 -13.30
C GLU A 50 12.21 13.07 -12.55
N GLN A 51 12.80 14.24 -12.30
CA GLN A 51 14.10 14.37 -11.66
C GLN A 51 13.92 14.38 -10.15
N VAL A 52 14.28 13.30 -9.48
CA VAL A 52 14.05 13.12 -8.03
C VAL A 52 15.40 13.16 -7.29
N PRO A 53 15.78 14.31 -6.70
CA PRO A 53 17.02 14.41 -5.96
C PRO A 53 16.93 13.67 -4.62
N PHE A 54 18.02 13.00 -4.21
CA PHE A 54 18.18 12.54 -2.84
C PHE A 54 18.27 13.74 -1.88
N PRO A 55 17.61 13.68 -0.71
CA PRO A 55 17.70 14.73 0.30
C PRO A 55 19.14 15.00 0.74
N SER A 56 19.44 16.23 1.17
CA SER A 56 20.77 16.52 1.74
C SER A 56 21.02 15.69 3.01
N PRO A 57 22.24 15.16 3.22
CA PRO A 57 22.61 14.47 4.44
C PRO A 57 22.88 15.41 5.63
N ASP A 58 22.84 16.74 5.45
CA ASP A 58 23.27 17.71 6.48
C ASP A 58 22.51 17.60 7.80
N ALA A 59 21.25 17.17 7.75
CA ALA A 59 20.41 16.97 8.94
C ALA A 59 20.76 15.69 9.74
N ILE A 60 21.69 14.86 9.28
CA ILE A 60 22.13 13.65 9.99
C ILE A 60 22.99 14.04 11.21
N PRO A 61 22.55 13.78 12.46
CA PRO A 61 23.27 14.24 13.64
C PRO A 61 24.65 13.56 13.79
N ASN A 62 24.74 12.27 13.49
CA ASN A 62 25.97 11.50 13.63
C ASN A 62 26.96 11.85 12.50
N GLU A 63 28.08 12.50 12.85
CA GLU A 63 29.09 12.99 11.89
C GLU A 63 29.67 11.86 11.02
N LYS A 64 29.98 10.71 11.61
CA LYS A 64 30.52 9.56 10.86
C LYS A 64 29.52 9.02 9.85
N GLN A 65 28.25 8.90 10.22
CA GLN A 65 27.19 8.53 9.29
C GLN A 65 27.06 9.57 8.18
N ARG A 66 26.98 10.85 8.54
CA ARG A 66 26.86 11.97 7.60
C ARG A 66 27.97 11.94 6.55
N PHE A 67 29.22 11.77 6.99
CA PHE A 67 30.39 11.66 6.13
C PHE A 67 30.25 10.54 5.09
N TYR A 68 29.93 9.32 5.51
CA TYR A 68 29.78 8.21 4.56
C TYR A 68 28.54 8.35 3.66
N THR A 69 27.44 8.90 4.17
CA THR A 69 26.27 9.20 3.34
C THR A 69 26.63 10.22 2.25
N HIS A 70 27.37 11.27 2.59
CA HIS A 70 27.86 12.26 1.62
C HIS A 70 28.73 11.61 0.54
N GLN A 71 29.71 10.78 0.92
CA GLN A 71 30.57 10.08 -0.04
C GLN A 71 29.80 9.20 -1.04
N LEU A 72 28.68 8.59 -0.62
CA LEU A 72 27.83 7.82 -1.53
C LEU A 72 26.98 8.70 -2.44
N LEU A 73 26.51 9.83 -1.93
CA LEU A 73 25.76 10.83 -2.70
C LEU A 73 26.64 11.52 -3.76
N ASP A 74 27.93 11.74 -3.47
CA ASP A 74 28.92 12.33 -4.39
C ASP A 74 29.18 11.49 -5.66
N VAL A 75 28.73 10.23 -5.68
CA VAL A 75 28.88 9.32 -6.83
C VAL A 75 27.54 8.92 -7.43
N LEU A 76 26.49 9.72 -7.15
CA LEU A 76 25.11 9.54 -7.62
C LEU A 76 24.65 10.58 -8.66
N ASP A 77 25.55 11.36 -9.27
CA ASP A 77 25.19 12.41 -10.24
C ASP A 77 24.35 11.90 -11.40
N ARG A 78 24.82 10.81 -12.03
CA ARG A 78 24.10 10.15 -13.14
C ARG A 78 22.82 9.44 -12.66
N GLY A 79 22.81 9.02 -11.40
CA GLY A 79 21.65 8.43 -10.74
C GLY A 79 21.26 7.01 -11.16
N LEU A 80 20.06 6.63 -10.73
CA LEU A 80 19.35 5.40 -11.07
C LEU A 80 18.02 5.79 -11.71
N ILE A 81 17.78 5.31 -12.92
CA ILE A 81 16.49 5.50 -13.60
C ILE A 81 15.55 4.37 -13.19
N LEU A 82 14.32 4.75 -12.85
CA LEU A 82 13.17 3.88 -12.69
C LEU A 82 12.18 4.22 -13.80
N GLU A 83 12.05 3.35 -14.79
CA GLU A 83 11.24 3.60 -15.99
C GLU A 83 10.07 2.64 -16.08
N LEU A 84 8.93 3.17 -16.50
CA LEU A 84 7.76 2.37 -16.82
C LEU A 84 7.77 2.03 -18.31
N GLN A 85 7.62 0.75 -18.64
CA GLN A 85 7.33 0.32 -20.00
C GLN A 85 6.06 -0.53 -19.99
N GLY A 86 5.00 0.03 -20.57
CA GLY A 86 3.67 -0.55 -20.39
C GLY A 86 3.28 -0.52 -18.92
N GLN A 87 3.10 -1.70 -18.33
CA GLN A 87 2.72 -1.87 -16.92
C GLN A 87 3.85 -2.49 -16.07
N ASP A 88 5.05 -2.60 -16.64
CA ASP A 88 6.22 -3.15 -16.00
C ASP A 88 7.19 -2.03 -15.58
N LEU A 89 7.87 -2.22 -14.45
CA LEU A 89 8.86 -1.28 -13.92
C LEU A 89 10.26 -1.85 -14.11
N PHE A 90 11.15 -1.03 -14.67
CA PHE A 90 12.56 -1.37 -14.89
C PHE A 90 13.47 -0.38 -14.20
N ALA A 91 14.67 -0.85 -13.84
CA ALA A 91 15.78 -0.03 -13.42
C ALA A 91 16.88 0.01 -14.48
N LEU A 92 17.47 1.19 -14.66
CA LEU A 92 18.71 1.41 -15.40
C LEU A 92 19.68 2.22 -14.55
N ARG A 93 20.76 1.58 -14.10
CA ARG A 93 21.77 2.22 -13.24
C ARG A 93 22.80 2.94 -14.10
N LEU A 94 22.93 4.26 -13.92
CA LEU A 94 23.94 5.08 -14.59
C LEU A 94 25.06 5.54 -13.65
N CYS A 95 24.77 5.66 -12.35
CA CYS A 95 25.70 6.11 -11.32
C CYS A 95 26.90 5.18 -11.09
N GLN A 96 27.98 5.75 -10.54
CA GLN A 96 29.14 4.98 -10.10
C GLN A 96 28.82 4.20 -8.82
N CYS A 97 27.99 4.75 -7.93
CA CYS A 97 27.46 4.03 -6.77
C CYS A 97 26.88 2.67 -7.18
N LYS A 98 27.29 1.58 -6.55
CA LYS A 98 26.60 0.29 -6.73
C LYS A 98 25.21 0.37 -6.12
N VAL A 99 24.24 -0.24 -6.79
CA VAL A 99 22.86 -0.35 -6.30
C VAL A 99 22.53 -1.82 -6.21
N PHE A 100 22.05 -2.25 -5.06
CA PHE A 100 21.59 -3.60 -4.78
C PHE A 100 20.09 -3.59 -4.53
N TRP A 101 19.41 -4.71 -4.79
CA TRP A 101 17.95 -4.70 -4.70
C TRP A 101 17.33 -6.04 -4.35
N THR A 102 16.13 -5.98 -3.81
CA THR A 102 15.18 -7.09 -3.70
C THR A 102 13.82 -6.63 -4.15
N GLY A 103 13.06 -7.52 -4.79
CA GLY A 103 11.73 -7.20 -5.26
C GLY A 103 11.10 -8.35 -6.04
N PRO A 104 9.90 -8.13 -6.60
CA PRO A 104 9.07 -9.19 -7.17
C PRO A 104 9.70 -9.94 -8.35
N CYS A 105 10.49 -9.26 -9.19
CA CYS A 105 11.20 -9.89 -10.31
C CYS A 105 12.65 -10.29 -10.00
N ALA A 106 13.08 -10.23 -8.74
CA ALA A 106 14.43 -10.64 -8.37
C ALA A 106 14.56 -12.17 -8.47
N ALA A 107 15.57 -12.65 -9.20
CA ALA A 107 15.84 -14.08 -9.27
C ALA A 107 16.29 -14.61 -7.89
N PRO A 108 15.85 -15.82 -7.48
CA PRO A 108 16.38 -16.47 -6.29
C PRO A 108 17.88 -16.72 -6.46
N GLN A 109 18.70 -16.09 -5.62
CA GLN A 109 20.14 -16.29 -5.64
C GLN A 109 20.74 -16.13 -4.24
N PRO A 110 21.81 -16.86 -3.92
CA PRO A 110 22.52 -16.68 -2.67
C PRO A 110 23.34 -15.38 -2.70
N GLY A 111 23.18 -14.55 -1.66
CA GLY A 111 24.00 -13.36 -1.45
C GLY A 111 23.49 -12.09 -2.16
N PRO A 112 24.37 -11.08 -2.30
CA PRO A 112 23.98 -9.76 -2.79
C PRO A 112 23.51 -9.75 -4.25
N ASN A 113 22.51 -8.92 -4.55
CA ASN A 113 21.89 -8.79 -5.87
C ASN A 113 22.12 -7.38 -6.46
N PRO A 114 23.24 -7.15 -7.17
CA PRO A 114 23.55 -5.85 -7.76
C PRO A 114 22.80 -5.60 -9.07
N ILE A 115 22.33 -4.36 -9.26
CA ILE A 115 21.90 -3.85 -10.56
C ILE A 115 23.15 -3.56 -11.40
N GLN A 116 23.24 -4.24 -12.54
CA GLN A 116 24.34 -4.06 -13.49
C GLN A 116 24.27 -2.67 -14.10
N ARG A 117 25.42 -1.98 -14.18
CA ARG A 117 25.50 -0.63 -14.73
C ARG A 117 25.18 -0.67 -16.22
N GLU A 118 24.38 0.30 -16.68
CA GLU A 118 23.98 0.45 -18.10
C GLU A 118 23.27 -0.79 -18.68
N ARG A 119 22.78 -1.68 -17.81
CA ARG A 119 21.95 -2.83 -18.19
C ARG A 119 20.59 -2.73 -17.52
N ARG A 120 19.57 -2.81 -18.35
CA ARG A 120 18.18 -2.78 -17.93
C ARG A 120 17.83 -4.00 -17.08
N THR A 121 17.17 -3.77 -15.95
CA THR A 121 16.78 -4.80 -14.98
C THR A 121 15.29 -4.67 -14.68
N LYS A 122 14.51 -5.73 -14.92
CA LYS A 122 13.06 -5.75 -14.59
C LYS A 122 12.89 -5.87 -13.08
N LEU A 123 12.17 -4.92 -12.47
CA LEU A 123 11.95 -4.88 -11.02
C LEU A 123 10.58 -5.45 -10.63
N PHE A 124 9.56 -5.12 -11.42
CA PHE A 124 8.17 -5.49 -11.18
C PHE A 124 7.45 -5.74 -12.50
N SER A 125 6.45 -6.62 -12.45
CA SER A 125 5.53 -6.87 -13.56
C SER A 125 4.10 -6.91 -13.07
N LEU A 126 3.24 -6.06 -13.63
CA LEU A 126 1.83 -6.04 -13.23
C LEU A 126 1.12 -7.33 -13.61
N GLU A 127 1.41 -7.88 -14.79
CA GLU A 127 0.86 -9.17 -15.22
C GLU A 127 1.25 -10.29 -14.25
N GLY A 128 2.54 -10.37 -13.91
CA GLY A 128 3.03 -11.36 -12.94
C GLY A 128 2.38 -11.20 -11.56
N PHE A 129 2.20 -9.95 -11.12
CA PHE A 129 1.52 -9.63 -9.87
C PHE A 129 0.04 -10.05 -9.90
N LEU A 130 -0.70 -9.72 -10.95
CA LEU A 130 -2.12 -10.10 -11.11
C LEU A 130 -2.30 -11.62 -11.12
N ASN A 131 -1.42 -12.35 -11.82
CA ASN A 131 -1.42 -13.81 -11.81
C ASN A 131 -1.22 -14.37 -10.39
N GLY A 132 -0.25 -13.83 -9.64
CA GLY A 132 -0.03 -14.20 -8.24
C GLY A 132 -1.22 -13.85 -7.34
N LEU A 133 -1.90 -12.73 -7.61
CA LEU A 133 -3.06 -12.29 -6.85
C LEU A 133 -4.26 -13.22 -7.05
N ILE A 134 -4.48 -13.67 -8.29
CA ILE A 134 -5.50 -14.68 -8.63
C ILE A 134 -5.21 -16.02 -7.93
N GLN A 135 -3.95 -16.45 -7.89
CA GLN A 135 -3.55 -17.68 -7.19
C GLN A 135 -3.80 -17.57 -5.68
N PHE A 136 -3.45 -16.42 -5.10
CA PHE A 136 -3.71 -16.13 -3.68
C PHE A 136 -5.22 -16.15 -3.38
N GLN A 137 -6.04 -15.49 -4.20
CA GLN A 137 -7.50 -15.48 -4.03
C GLN A 137 -8.13 -16.87 -4.13
N LYS A 138 -7.58 -17.75 -4.97
CA LYS A 138 -7.99 -19.16 -5.10
C LYS A 138 -7.48 -20.06 -3.97
N GLY A 139 -6.75 -19.52 -2.99
CA GLY A 139 -6.14 -20.29 -1.90
C GLY A 139 -4.99 -21.21 -2.36
N GLN A 140 -4.42 -20.96 -3.55
CA GLN A 140 -3.32 -21.77 -4.09
C GLN A 140 -1.97 -21.36 -3.52
N THR A 141 -1.84 -20.12 -3.04
CA THR A 141 -0.69 -19.63 -2.30
C THR A 141 -1.12 -19.10 -0.93
N PRO A 142 -0.32 -19.29 0.13
CA PRO A 142 -0.68 -18.87 1.48
C PRO A 142 -0.48 -17.37 1.72
N THR A 143 0.26 -16.68 0.85
CA THR A 143 0.59 -15.26 1.00
C THR A 143 0.31 -14.49 -0.30
N PRO A 144 -0.04 -13.20 -0.21
CA PRO A 144 -0.26 -12.37 -1.38
C PRO A 144 1.05 -12.15 -2.15
N PRO A 145 0.97 -11.85 -3.46
CA PRO A 145 2.16 -11.54 -4.25
C PRO A 145 2.84 -10.26 -3.75
N PRO A 146 4.18 -10.22 -3.68
CA PRO A 146 4.89 -9.00 -3.31
C PRO A 146 4.83 -7.98 -4.45
N PHE A 147 4.82 -6.70 -4.09
CA PHE A 147 4.92 -5.58 -5.04
C PHE A 147 5.94 -4.52 -4.62
N GLU A 148 6.38 -4.52 -3.36
CA GLU A 148 7.38 -3.58 -2.87
C GLU A 148 8.78 -3.94 -3.38
N ILE A 149 9.52 -2.92 -3.81
CA ILE A 149 10.91 -3.03 -4.23
C ILE A 149 11.77 -2.28 -3.22
N PHE A 150 12.86 -2.90 -2.81
CA PHE A 150 13.83 -2.29 -1.92
C PHE A 150 15.16 -2.11 -2.65
N LEU A 151 15.69 -0.90 -2.61
CA LEU A 151 16.96 -0.49 -3.20
C LEU A 151 17.93 -0.09 -2.10
N CYS A 152 19.16 -0.56 -2.18
CA CYS A 152 20.26 -0.27 -1.26
C CYS A 152 21.43 0.33 -2.05
N PHE A 153 21.87 1.52 -1.68
CA PHE A 153 22.90 2.26 -2.41
C PHE A 153 24.22 2.20 -1.65
N GLY A 154 25.27 1.75 -2.34
CA GLY A 154 26.64 1.76 -1.83
C GLY A 154 27.02 0.60 -0.91
N GLU A 155 26.04 -0.18 -0.43
CA GLU A 155 26.23 -1.33 0.44
C GLU A 155 25.57 -2.58 -0.14
N GLU A 156 26.20 -3.74 0.06
CA GLU A 156 25.67 -5.02 -0.37
C GLU A 156 24.28 -5.31 0.20
N TRP A 157 23.42 -5.89 -0.63
CA TRP A 157 22.10 -6.35 -0.23
C TRP A 157 21.59 -7.44 -1.18
N PRO A 158 20.89 -8.49 -0.69
CA PRO A 158 20.77 -8.89 0.72
C PRO A 158 22.13 -9.26 1.34
N ASP A 159 22.31 -8.96 2.62
CA ASP A 159 23.45 -9.42 3.42
C ASP A 159 22.98 -9.79 4.85
N GLN A 160 23.93 -10.06 5.75
CA GLN A 160 23.60 -10.41 7.14
C GLN A 160 23.15 -9.21 8.00
N LYS A 161 23.24 -7.98 7.49
CA LYS A 161 22.89 -6.78 8.24
C LYS A 161 21.41 -6.44 8.01
N PRO A 162 20.69 -6.03 9.06
CA PRO A 162 19.32 -5.56 8.89
C PRO A 162 19.27 -4.26 8.07
N LYS A 163 18.17 -4.05 7.35
CA LYS A 163 17.97 -2.90 6.44
C LYS A 163 18.13 -1.55 7.14
N GLU A 164 17.80 -1.48 8.44
CA GLU A 164 17.89 -0.27 9.27
C GLU A 164 19.35 0.16 9.51
N LYS A 165 20.33 -0.72 9.27
CA LYS A 165 21.75 -0.37 9.36
C LYS A 165 22.34 0.16 8.05
N LYS A 166 21.59 0.12 6.94
CA LYS A 166 22.06 0.58 5.62
C LYS A 166 22.01 2.10 5.54
N LEU A 167 23.09 2.71 5.07
CA LEU A 167 23.28 4.15 4.99
C LEU A 167 22.26 4.84 4.11
N ILE A 168 21.95 4.27 2.94
CA ILE A 168 21.01 4.84 1.98
C ILE A 168 20.13 3.74 1.39
N THR A 169 18.83 3.83 1.66
CA THR A 169 17.83 2.91 1.08
C THR A 169 16.67 3.69 0.47
N VAL A 170 16.08 3.09 -0.57
CA VAL A 170 14.85 3.59 -1.17
C VAL A 170 13.88 2.44 -1.30
N GLN A 171 12.69 2.59 -0.72
CA GLN A 171 11.57 1.70 -0.97
C GLN A 171 10.76 2.29 -2.13
N VAL A 172 10.39 1.44 -3.09
CA VAL A 172 9.57 1.81 -4.24
C VAL A 172 8.32 0.95 -4.22
N VAL A 173 7.15 1.59 -4.29
CA VAL A 173 5.85 0.91 -4.29
C VAL A 173 5.06 1.32 -5.54
N PRO A 174 4.82 0.40 -6.49
CA PRO A 174 3.85 0.61 -7.56
C PRO A 174 2.44 0.74 -6.96
N VAL A 175 1.88 1.94 -6.95
CA VAL A 175 0.61 2.23 -6.24
C VAL A 175 -0.53 1.39 -6.79
N ALA A 176 -0.56 1.15 -8.10
CA ALA A 176 -1.55 0.28 -8.74
C ALA A 176 -1.59 -1.13 -8.12
N ALA A 177 -0.43 -1.71 -7.80
CA ALA A 177 -0.36 -3.05 -7.21
C ALA A 177 -0.92 -3.09 -5.78
N ARG A 178 -0.62 -2.06 -4.97
CA ARG A 178 -1.19 -1.91 -3.63
C ARG A 178 -2.72 -1.80 -3.68
N LEU A 179 -3.25 -0.91 -4.53
CA LEU A 179 -4.69 -0.72 -4.69
C LEU A 179 -5.39 -2.01 -5.13
N LEU A 180 -4.79 -2.75 -6.08
CA LEU A 180 -5.32 -4.03 -6.52
C LEU A 180 -5.35 -5.05 -5.37
N LEU A 181 -4.30 -5.16 -4.56
CA LEU A 181 -4.32 -6.05 -3.40
C LEU A 181 -5.41 -5.66 -2.40
N GLU A 182 -5.56 -4.37 -2.10
CA GLU A 182 -6.58 -3.85 -1.20
C GLU A 182 -8.00 -4.15 -1.70
N MET A 183 -8.26 -3.96 -3.00
CA MET A 183 -9.56 -4.27 -3.62
C MET A 183 -9.92 -5.76 -3.50
N PHE A 184 -8.99 -6.65 -3.84
CA PHE A 184 -9.20 -8.10 -3.76
C PHE A 184 -9.28 -8.60 -2.31
N SER A 185 -8.62 -7.92 -1.36
CA SER A 185 -8.74 -8.22 0.07
C SER A 185 -10.06 -7.71 0.65
N GLY A 186 -10.61 -6.61 0.12
CA GLY A 186 -11.92 -6.08 0.48
C GLY A 186 -13.07 -6.98 0.05
N GLU A 187 -12.97 -7.66 -1.11
CA GLU A 187 -13.95 -8.68 -1.53
C GLU A 187 -14.00 -9.88 -0.56
N LEU A 188 -12.87 -10.26 0.06
CA LEU A 188 -12.83 -11.29 1.11
C LEU A 188 -13.53 -10.86 2.41
N SER A 189 -13.71 -9.55 2.64
CA SER A 189 -14.33 -9.03 3.87
C SER A 189 -15.86 -9.18 3.93
N TRP A 190 -16.54 -9.44 2.80
CA TRP A 190 -18.01 -9.54 2.77
C TRP A 190 -18.54 -10.99 2.68
N SER A 191 -17.65 -11.97 2.65
CA SER A 191 -18.03 -13.36 2.89
C SER A 191 -18.40 -13.51 4.36
N ALA A 192 -19.70 -13.43 4.68
CA ALA A 192 -20.26 -13.54 6.04
C ALA A 192 -19.81 -14.80 6.81
N ASP A 193 -19.25 -15.79 6.12
CA ASP A 193 -18.74 -17.05 6.70
C ASP A 193 -17.26 -17.01 7.12
N SER A 194 -16.53 -15.91 6.92
CA SER A 194 -15.05 -15.88 7.00
C SER A 194 -14.45 -15.22 8.25
N ILE A 195 -15.27 -14.85 9.25
CA ILE A 195 -14.74 -14.37 10.54
C ILE A 195 -14.78 -15.54 11.53
N PRO A 196 -13.66 -16.26 11.75
CA PRO A 196 -13.60 -17.31 12.76
C PRO A 196 -13.64 -16.67 14.14
N LEU A 197 -14.85 -16.38 14.64
CA LEU A 197 -15.07 -15.88 15.98
C LEU A 197 -14.51 -16.90 16.99
N GLN A 198 -13.44 -16.52 17.69
CA GLN A 198 -12.85 -17.33 18.76
C GLN A 198 -13.64 -17.11 20.05
N ILE A 199 -14.81 -17.76 20.13
CA ILE A 199 -15.68 -17.72 21.31
C ILE A 199 -15.47 -19.01 22.09
N SER A 200 -15.09 -18.89 23.36
CA SER A 200 -14.94 -20.04 24.26
C SER A 200 -16.29 -20.72 24.51
N HIS A 201 -16.25 -22.00 24.89
CA HIS A 201 -17.44 -22.68 25.39
C HIS A 201 -17.98 -21.94 26.64
N PRO A 202 -19.29 -21.70 26.74
CA PRO A 202 -19.85 -20.96 27.85
C PRO A 202 -19.73 -21.74 29.16
N ASP A 203 -19.21 -21.07 30.19
CA ASP A 203 -19.17 -21.60 31.54
C ASP A 203 -20.52 -21.40 32.28
N LEU A 204 -20.59 -21.76 33.56
CA LEU A 204 -21.81 -21.60 34.34
C LEU A 204 -22.22 -20.13 34.50
N LYS A 205 -21.26 -19.21 34.59
CA LYS A 205 -21.52 -17.78 34.73
C LYS A 205 -22.09 -17.23 33.42
N ASP A 206 -21.54 -17.65 32.28
CA ASP A 206 -22.05 -17.25 30.96
C ASP A 206 -23.51 -17.70 30.77
N ARG A 207 -23.85 -18.91 31.22
CA ARG A 207 -25.24 -19.41 31.17
C ARG A 207 -26.18 -18.62 32.08
N MET A 208 -25.73 -18.24 33.28
CA MET A 208 -26.53 -17.38 34.15
C MET A 208 -26.75 -16.01 33.53
N VAL A 209 -25.74 -15.43 32.88
CA VAL A 209 -25.86 -14.15 32.16
C VAL A 209 -26.90 -14.26 31.04
N GLU A 210 -26.94 -15.36 30.29
CA GLU A 210 -27.98 -15.58 29.29
C GLU A 210 -29.38 -15.67 29.91
N GLN A 211 -29.55 -16.40 31.02
CA GLN A 211 -30.83 -16.42 31.74
C GLN A 211 -31.25 -15.03 32.25
N PHE A 212 -30.31 -14.21 32.72
CA PHE A 212 -30.60 -12.83 33.10
C PHE A 212 -31.03 -11.97 31.91
N LYS A 213 -30.40 -12.14 30.74
CA LYS A 213 -30.79 -11.45 29.51
C LYS A 213 -32.21 -11.84 29.11
N GLU A 214 -32.57 -13.12 29.17
CA GLU A 214 -33.93 -13.62 28.87
C GLU A 214 -34.96 -13.04 29.85
N LEU A 215 -34.68 -13.12 31.16
CA LEU A 215 -35.56 -12.56 32.20
C LEU A 215 -35.75 -11.05 32.02
N HIS A 216 -34.68 -10.33 31.69
CA HIS A 216 -34.73 -8.90 31.43
C HIS A 216 -35.57 -8.57 30.19
N GLN A 217 -35.46 -9.37 29.10
CA GLN A 217 -36.32 -9.22 27.93
C GLN A 217 -37.80 -9.48 28.25
N LEU A 218 -38.10 -10.51 29.03
CA LEU A 218 -39.48 -10.82 29.47
C LEU A 218 -40.05 -9.74 30.39
N TRP A 219 -39.24 -9.17 31.26
CA TRP A 219 -39.65 -8.07 32.13
C TRP A 219 -39.93 -6.79 31.32
N GLN A 220 -39.07 -6.47 30.35
CA GLN A 220 -39.30 -5.34 29.44
C GLN A 220 -40.55 -5.54 28.56
N SER A 221 -40.86 -6.77 28.15
CA SER A 221 -42.07 -7.04 27.36
C SER A 221 -43.35 -6.91 28.20
N HIS A 222 -43.33 -7.32 29.48
CA HIS A 222 -44.47 -7.17 30.39
C HIS A 222 -44.74 -5.73 30.84
N GLN A 223 -43.73 -4.85 30.81
CA GLN A 223 -43.93 -3.42 31.09
C GLN A 223 -44.58 -2.66 29.93
N ARG A 224 -44.62 -3.23 28.72
CA ARG A 224 -45.42 -2.71 27.61
C ARG A 224 -46.86 -3.26 27.69
N LEU A 225 -47.62 -2.85 28.71
CA LEU A 225 -49.08 -2.95 28.67
C LEU A 225 -49.61 -2.04 27.53
N PRO A 226 -50.58 -2.48 26.71
CA PRO A 226 -51.25 -1.59 25.77
C PRO A 226 -52.10 -0.54 26.54
N PRO A 227 -52.37 0.64 25.96
CA PRO A 227 -53.22 1.63 26.61
C PRO A 227 -54.61 1.06 26.88
N ALA A 228 -55.20 1.44 28.02
CA ALA A 228 -56.53 1.03 28.45
C ALA A 228 -57.60 1.24 27.35
N GLN A 229 -58.45 0.23 27.13
CA GLN A 229 -59.62 0.38 26.27
C GLN A 229 -60.62 1.37 26.89
N PRO A 230 -61.20 2.31 26.11
CA PRO A 230 -62.28 3.16 26.59
C PRO A 230 -63.59 2.36 26.70
N PRO A 231 -64.54 2.79 27.55
CA PRO A 231 -65.73 2.00 27.91
C PRO A 231 -66.74 1.91 26.76
N PRO A 232 -67.62 0.88 26.74
CA PRO A 232 -68.57 0.70 25.66
C PRO A 232 -69.82 1.56 25.88
N GLY A 233 -70.17 2.36 24.87
CA GLY A 233 -71.55 2.79 24.66
C GLY A 233 -71.74 4.27 24.35
N ALA A 234 -72.08 4.58 23.11
CA ALA A 234 -73.32 5.31 22.78
C ALA A 234 -73.54 5.28 21.26
N SER A 235 -74.67 4.71 20.89
CA SER A 235 -75.27 4.58 19.56
C SER A 235 -75.71 5.90 18.92
N ALA A 236 -75.95 5.85 17.60
CA ALA A 236 -76.73 6.72 16.69
C ALA A 236 -75.81 7.41 15.65
N GLY A 237 -76.03 7.43 14.35
CA GLY A 237 -77.16 7.15 13.45
C GLY A 237 -76.78 7.72 12.05
N PRO A 238 -77.51 7.45 10.96
CA PRO A 238 -76.92 7.32 9.61
C PRO A 238 -77.39 8.38 8.60
N TRP A 239 -76.50 9.22 8.05
CA TRP A 239 -76.77 10.11 6.90
C TRP A 239 -75.46 10.34 6.10
N ALA A 240 -75.27 9.70 4.92
CA ALA A 240 -75.49 10.19 3.55
C ALA A 240 -74.64 11.44 3.18
N LEU A 241 -73.76 11.47 2.15
CA LEU A 241 -74.00 11.42 0.68
C LEU A 241 -72.65 11.34 -0.12
N PRO A 242 -72.65 11.04 -1.45
CA PRO A 242 -71.47 10.62 -2.25
C PRO A 242 -70.69 11.78 -2.95
N PRO A 243 -69.51 11.53 -3.56
CA PRO A 243 -68.62 12.57 -4.07
C PRO A 243 -69.00 13.06 -5.47
N GLY A 244 -68.90 14.37 -5.70
CA GLY A 244 -69.08 15.02 -7.01
C GLY A 244 -67.74 15.17 -7.79
N PRO A 245 -67.78 15.29 -9.14
CA PRO A 245 -66.60 15.21 -9.99
C PRO A 245 -65.96 16.57 -10.33
N LEU A 246 -64.66 16.51 -10.68
CA LEU A 246 -63.78 17.60 -11.15
C LEU A 246 -64.16 18.13 -12.55
N PRO A 247 -63.83 19.39 -12.88
CA PRO A 247 -63.62 19.81 -14.25
C PRO A 247 -62.20 20.38 -14.53
N HIS A 248 -61.71 19.97 -15.71
CA HIS A 248 -60.71 20.52 -16.65
C HIS A 248 -59.61 21.49 -16.20
#